data_AF-A0A2D6P5U8-F1
#
_entry.id   AF-A0A2D6P5U8-F1
#
_cell.length_a   1.000
_cell.length_b   1.000
_cell.length_c   1.000
_cell.angle_alpha   90.00
_cell.angle_beta   90.00
_cell.angle_gamma   90.00
#
_symmetry.space_group_name_H-M   'P 1'
#
loop_
_entity.id
_entity.type
_entity.pdbx_description
1 polymer ?
#
loop_
_entity_poly.entity_id
_entity_poly.type
_entity_poly.pdbx_seq_one_letter_code
_entity_poly.pdbx_strand_id
1 'polypeptide(L)'
;QNIILEVKGLKMAKSKPKLNYYKLDPNVPDPVFATDGSACFDLHAWLPSGSMYKVNQDTLNRTIERSVKNDSIELFCMERVMVPTGLILDIPEGYSVRLHSRSGLAWKDGIYLTNCEGVIDSDYVEPVFVMLTSISQAPKHIKHGDRICQAELVEKIYHEFEEIKEPPSQKTDRYGGFGSTGK
;
A
#
# COMPACT_ATOMS: atom_id res chain seq x y z
N GLN A 1 5.64 35.14 31.51
CA GLN A 1 4.46 35.86 30.97
C GLN A 1 3.70 34.88 30.09
N ASN A 2 2.44 34.62 30.45
CA ASN A 2 1.37 33.86 29.76
C ASN A 2 1.69 32.38 29.44
N ILE A 3 1.30 31.39 30.24
CA ILE A 3 -0.06 30.95 30.67
C ILE A 3 -0.98 30.65 29.48
N ILE A 4 -1.10 29.34 29.20
CA ILE A 4 -2.30 28.56 28.88
C ILE A 4 -3.32 29.23 27.94
N LEU A 5 -3.39 28.72 26.71
CA LEU A 5 -4.65 28.59 26.00
C LEU A 5 -5.02 27.10 25.96
N GLU A 6 -5.49 26.59 27.11
CA GLU A 6 -6.47 25.51 27.13
C GLU A 6 -7.71 26.06 26.43
N VAL A 7 -7.84 25.76 25.14
CA VAL A 7 -9.13 25.91 24.47
C VAL A 7 -10.01 24.75 24.92
N LYS A 8 -10.61 24.92 26.10
CA LYS A 8 -11.76 24.13 26.55
C LYS A 8 -12.87 24.25 25.52
N GLY A 9 -13.28 23.11 24.96
CA GLY A 9 -14.69 22.92 24.62
C GLY A 9 -15.16 23.32 23.22
N LEU A 10 -14.28 23.42 22.22
CA LEU A 10 -14.73 23.23 20.84
C LEU A 10 -14.37 21.81 20.40
N LYS A 11 -15.32 20.87 20.53
CA LYS A 11 -15.36 19.72 19.63
C LYS A 11 -15.68 20.28 18.24
N MET A 12 -14.70 20.87 17.57
CA MET A 12 -14.73 20.98 16.12
C MET A 12 -14.89 19.54 15.64
N ALA A 13 -16.00 19.21 14.98
CA ALA A 13 -16.09 17.96 14.26
C ALA A 13 -14.88 17.93 13.33
N LYS A 14 -13.88 17.06 13.59
CA LYS A 14 -12.76 16.88 12.66
C LYS A 14 -13.42 16.58 11.32
N SER A 15 -13.30 17.50 10.36
CA SER A 15 -13.77 17.25 9.01
C SER A 15 -13.12 15.97 8.53
N LYS A 16 -13.88 15.10 7.85
CA LYS A 16 -13.31 13.88 7.27
C LYS A 16 -12.05 14.26 6.48
N PRO A 17 -10.89 13.62 6.74
CA PRO A 17 -9.68 13.91 5.99
C PRO A 17 -9.97 13.66 4.51
N LYS A 18 -9.46 14.54 3.65
CA LYS A 18 -9.57 14.39 2.20
C LYS A 18 -8.24 13.84 1.70
N LEU A 19 -8.29 12.73 0.98
CA LEU A 19 -7.18 12.23 0.19
C LEU A 19 -7.33 12.78 -1.23
N ASN A 20 -6.43 13.66 -1.63
CA ASN A 20 -6.38 14.18 -2.99
C ASN A 20 -5.53 13.25 -3.87
N TYR A 21 -5.75 13.27 -5.17
CA TYR A 21 -4.92 12.54 -6.13
C TYR A 21 -4.89 13.26 -7.48
N TYR A 22 -3.82 13.02 -8.23
CA TYR A 22 -3.62 13.49 -9.60
C TYR A 22 -3.47 12.30 -10.55
N LYS A 23 -4.11 12.37 -11.71
CA LYS A 23 -4.01 11.36 -12.77
C LYS A 23 -2.95 11.75 -13.77
N LEU A 24 -2.01 10.84 -14.04
CA LEU A 24 -0.99 11.03 -15.09
C LEU A 24 -1.57 11.02 -16.51
N ASP A 25 -2.73 10.39 -16.69
CA ASP A 25 -3.50 10.37 -17.94
C ASP A 25 -5.00 10.42 -17.60
N PRO A 26 -5.85 11.14 -18.38
CA PRO A 26 -7.29 11.24 -18.11
C PRO A 26 -8.02 9.89 -18.03
N ASN A 27 -7.50 8.85 -18.70
CA ASN A 27 -8.11 7.51 -18.71
C ASN A 27 -7.71 6.65 -17.52
N VAL A 28 -6.82 7.12 -16.64
CA VAL A 28 -6.48 6.41 -15.41
C VAL A 28 -7.76 6.20 -14.58
N PRO A 29 -8.06 4.96 -14.14
CA PRO A 29 -9.22 4.70 -13.29
C PRO A 29 -9.13 5.44 -11.95
N ASP A 30 -10.26 5.96 -11.47
CA ASP A 30 -10.34 6.58 -10.14
C ASP A 30 -10.16 5.53 -9.03
N PRO A 31 -9.68 5.93 -7.83
CA PRO A 31 -9.84 5.16 -6.61
C PRO A 31 -11.34 5.00 -6.28
N VAL A 32 -11.78 3.78 -5.95
CA VAL A 32 -13.22 3.50 -5.73
C VAL A 32 -13.43 2.68 -4.45
N PHE A 33 -14.33 3.12 -3.59
CA PHE A 33 -14.88 2.27 -2.53
C PHE A 33 -15.92 1.32 -3.13
N ALA A 34 -15.76 0.01 -2.90
CA ALA A 34 -16.65 -0.99 -3.48
C ALA A 34 -18.08 -0.91 -2.90
N THR A 35 -18.21 -0.50 -1.63
CA THR A 35 -19.47 -0.34 -0.90
C THR A 35 -19.35 0.80 0.11
N ASP A 36 -20.47 1.31 0.62
CA ASP A 36 -20.50 2.35 1.65
C ASP A 36 -19.80 1.94 2.96
N GLY A 37 -19.74 0.62 3.24
CA GLY A 37 -19.08 0.06 4.42
C GLY A 37 -17.62 -0.36 4.19
N SER A 38 -17.05 -0.08 3.01
CA SER A 38 -15.68 -0.47 2.71
C SER A 38 -14.69 0.36 3.52
N ALA A 39 -13.81 -0.33 4.26
CA ALA A 39 -12.68 0.32 4.95
C ALA A 39 -11.61 0.79 3.95
N CYS A 40 -11.41 0.03 2.88
CA CYS A 40 -10.43 0.31 1.84
C CYS A 40 -11.09 0.71 0.52
N PHE A 41 -10.39 1.52 -0.26
CA PHE A 41 -10.69 1.81 -1.67
C PHE A 41 -9.81 0.95 -2.58
N ASP A 42 -10.33 0.51 -3.72
CA ASP A 42 -9.59 -0.25 -4.72
C ASP A 42 -8.70 0.69 -5.56
N LEU A 43 -7.48 0.23 -5.87
CA LEU A 43 -6.59 0.83 -6.87
C LEU A 43 -6.43 -0.11 -8.08
N HIS A 44 -6.26 0.49 -9.25
CA HIS A 44 -6.31 -0.22 -10.53
C HIS A 44 -4.94 -0.21 -11.23
N ALA A 45 -4.72 -1.22 -12.07
CA ALA A 45 -3.53 -1.28 -12.92
C ALA A 45 -3.63 -0.28 -14.08
N TRP A 46 -2.61 0.56 -14.25
CA TRP A 46 -2.47 1.46 -15.39
C TRP A 46 -1.46 0.90 -16.39
N LEU A 47 -1.92 0.02 -17.29
CA LEU A 47 -1.07 -0.72 -18.22
C LEU A 47 -1.43 -0.42 -19.68
N PRO A 48 -1.24 0.81 -20.19
CA PRO A 48 -1.57 1.13 -21.59
C PRO A 48 -0.71 0.28 -22.55
N SER A 49 -1.32 -0.21 -23.63
CA SER A 49 -0.63 -1.00 -24.66
C SER A 49 0.65 -0.34 -25.15
N GLY A 50 1.73 -1.12 -25.28
CA GLY A 50 3.03 -0.63 -25.73
C GLY A 50 3.89 0.03 -24.64
N SER A 51 3.36 0.26 -23.43
CA SER A 51 4.18 0.66 -22.29
C SER A 51 5.12 -0.47 -21.84
N MET A 52 6.15 -0.11 -21.07
CA MET A 52 7.13 -1.04 -20.52
C MET A 52 6.93 -1.23 -19.02
N TYR A 53 7.14 -2.45 -18.54
CA TYR A 53 7.11 -2.78 -17.12
C TYR A 53 8.37 -3.54 -16.70
N LYS A 54 8.72 -3.41 -15.43
CA LYS A 54 9.92 -3.99 -14.83
C LYS A 54 9.55 -5.17 -13.97
N VAL A 55 10.26 -6.28 -14.19
CA VAL A 55 10.14 -7.51 -13.41
C VAL A 55 11.48 -7.83 -12.78
N ASN A 56 11.46 -8.24 -11.52
CA ASN A 56 12.64 -8.72 -10.80
C ASN A 56 12.46 -10.21 -10.48
N GLN A 57 13.51 -11.01 -10.77
CA GLN A 57 13.58 -12.44 -10.47
C GLN A 57 14.88 -12.73 -9.71
N ASP A 58 14.77 -13.54 -8.64
CA ASP A 58 15.91 -13.91 -7.79
C ASP A 58 17.01 -14.65 -8.56
N THR A 59 16.64 -15.43 -9.57
CA THR A 59 17.57 -16.25 -10.36
C THR A 59 18.54 -15.44 -11.22
N LEU A 60 18.22 -14.18 -11.53
CA LEU A 60 18.98 -13.39 -12.50
C LEU A 60 19.70 -12.18 -11.88
N ASN A 61 19.45 -11.89 -10.61
CA ASN A 61 19.95 -10.70 -9.88
C ASN A 61 19.89 -9.39 -10.72
N ARG A 62 18.88 -9.27 -11.58
CA ARG A 62 18.69 -8.13 -12.49
C ARG A 62 17.22 -7.89 -12.73
N THR A 63 16.91 -6.65 -13.10
CA THR A 63 15.58 -6.28 -13.59
C THR A 63 15.48 -6.61 -15.08
N ILE A 64 14.37 -7.22 -15.48
CA ILE A 64 14.02 -7.46 -16.88
C ILE A 64 12.90 -6.49 -17.25
N GLU A 65 13.08 -5.80 -18.38
CA GLU A 65 12.02 -4.99 -18.98
C GLU A 65 11.20 -5.82 -19.98
N ARG A 66 9.88 -5.73 -19.88
CA ARG A 66 8.92 -6.39 -20.77
C ARG A 66 7.92 -5.36 -21.27
N SER A 67 7.38 -5.56 -22.46
CA SER A 67 6.30 -4.73 -22.99
C SER A 67 4.94 -5.25 -22.57
N VAL A 68 4.02 -4.33 -22.28
CA VAL A 68 2.59 -4.63 -22.12
C VAL A 68 2.03 -5.05 -23.48
N LYS A 69 1.36 -6.20 -23.52
CA LYS A 69 0.76 -6.76 -24.75
C LYS A 69 -0.74 -6.94 -24.54
N ASN A 70 -1.56 -6.47 -25.48
CA ASN A 70 -3.02 -6.54 -25.40
C ASN A 70 -3.55 -6.02 -24.05
N ASP A 71 -3.02 -4.87 -23.61
CA ASP A 71 -3.35 -4.24 -22.32
C ASP A 71 -3.20 -5.20 -21.12
N SER A 72 -2.24 -6.11 -21.18
CA SER A 72 -2.02 -7.15 -20.18
C SER A 72 -0.52 -7.41 -19.99
N ILE A 73 -0.16 -7.74 -18.75
CA ILE A 73 1.15 -8.26 -18.40
C ILE A 73 1.02 -9.70 -17.93
N GLU A 74 2.07 -10.48 -18.17
CA GLU A 74 2.20 -11.84 -17.64
C GLU A 74 3.15 -11.82 -16.44
N LEU A 75 2.71 -12.48 -15.37
CA LEU A 75 3.41 -12.63 -14.09
C LEU A 75 3.61 -14.11 -13.80
N PHE A 76 4.86 -14.56 -13.85
CA PHE A 76 5.23 -15.93 -13.56
C PHE A 76 5.40 -16.17 -12.05
N CYS A 77 5.42 -17.44 -11.66
CA CYS A 77 5.65 -17.85 -10.27
C CYS A 77 6.92 -17.19 -9.70
N MET A 78 6.79 -16.58 -8.52
CA MET A 78 7.84 -15.90 -7.77
C MET A 78 8.49 -14.69 -8.46
N GLU A 79 7.89 -14.20 -9.55
CA GLU A 79 8.27 -12.90 -10.10
C GLU A 79 7.75 -11.75 -9.26
N ARG A 80 8.52 -10.67 -9.17
CA ARG A 80 8.08 -9.42 -8.56
C ARG A 80 7.94 -8.36 -9.64
N VAL A 81 6.79 -7.72 -9.71
CA VAL A 81 6.49 -6.65 -10.66
C VAL A 81 6.07 -5.38 -9.94
N MET A 82 6.50 -4.22 -10.44
CA MET A 82 5.95 -2.93 -10.05
C MET A 82 4.87 -2.55 -11.05
N VAL A 83 3.61 -2.65 -10.65
CA VAL A 83 2.47 -2.28 -11.49
C VAL A 83 2.12 -0.82 -11.21
N PRO A 84 2.22 0.09 -12.20
CA PRO A 84 1.82 1.49 -12.02
C PRO A 84 0.30 1.61 -11.81
N THR A 85 -0.10 2.56 -10.97
CA THR A 85 -1.52 2.94 -10.80
C THR A 85 -1.94 4.09 -11.71
N GLY A 86 -0.97 4.83 -12.25
CA GLY A 86 -1.22 6.07 -13.00
C GLY A 86 -1.59 7.26 -12.11
N LEU A 87 -1.50 7.12 -10.79
CA LEU A 87 -1.88 8.14 -9.81
C LEU A 87 -0.66 8.69 -9.06
N ILE A 88 -0.71 9.97 -8.73
CA ILE A 88 0.09 10.58 -7.66
C ILE A 88 -0.90 10.92 -6.54
N LEU A 89 -0.56 10.63 -5.29
CA LEU A 89 -1.40 10.94 -4.14
C LEU A 89 -0.90 12.22 -3.45
N ASP A 90 -1.82 13.13 -3.15
CA ASP A 90 -1.57 14.29 -2.30
C ASP A 90 -2.23 13.97 -0.94
N ILE A 91 -1.44 13.30 -0.10
CA ILE A 91 -1.85 12.76 1.20
C ILE A 91 -1.73 13.88 2.23
N PRO A 92 -2.78 14.15 3.03
CA PRO A 92 -2.72 15.20 4.05
C PRO A 92 -1.67 14.90 5.11
N GLU A 93 -1.02 15.95 5.62
CA GLU A 93 -0.05 15.83 6.72
C GLU A 93 -0.69 15.13 7.93
N GLY A 94 0.08 14.26 8.59
CA GLY A 94 -0.40 13.44 9.70
C GLY A 94 -1.10 12.16 9.27
N TYR A 95 -1.07 11.83 7.99
CA TYR A 95 -1.61 10.58 7.46
C TYR A 95 -0.59 9.83 6.60
N SER A 96 -0.88 8.56 6.35
CA SER A 96 -0.22 7.74 5.34
C SER A 96 -1.28 6.93 4.61
N VAL A 97 -0.99 6.47 3.39
CA VAL A 97 -1.83 5.49 2.71
C VAL A 97 -1.20 4.11 2.83
N ARG A 98 -1.99 3.13 3.29
CA ARG A 98 -1.57 1.74 3.44
C ARG A 98 -2.17 0.89 2.34
N LEU A 99 -1.33 0.21 1.59
CA LEU A 99 -1.73 -0.70 0.52
C LEU A 99 -1.80 -2.12 1.09
N HIS A 100 -2.88 -2.82 0.77
CA HIS A 100 -3.18 -4.17 1.20
C HIS A 100 -3.47 -5.07 0.00
N SER A 101 -3.14 -6.36 0.15
CA SER A 101 -3.52 -7.37 -0.83
C SER A 101 -5.04 -7.54 -0.87
N ARG A 102 -5.61 -7.74 -2.06
CA ARG A 102 -7.03 -8.09 -2.20
C ARG A 102 -7.20 -9.59 -1.92
N SER A 103 -8.07 -9.94 -0.98
CA SER A 103 -8.27 -11.34 -0.55
C SER A 103 -8.61 -12.28 -1.70
N GLY A 104 -9.46 -11.84 -2.64
CA GLY A 104 -9.84 -12.62 -3.81
C GLY A 104 -8.67 -12.91 -4.76
N LEU A 105 -7.77 -11.93 -4.95
CA LEU A 105 -6.60 -12.04 -5.82
C LEU A 105 -5.55 -12.98 -5.19
N ALA A 106 -5.33 -12.86 -3.88
CA ALA A 106 -4.45 -13.74 -3.13
C ALA A 106 -4.97 -15.19 -3.10
N TRP A 107 -6.27 -15.39 -2.85
CA TRP A 107 -6.86 -16.72 -2.75
C TRP A 107 -6.98 -17.44 -4.10
N LYS A 108 -7.47 -16.75 -5.14
CA LYS A 108 -7.80 -17.39 -6.43
C LYS A 108 -6.59 -17.46 -7.36
N ASP A 109 -5.78 -16.41 -7.35
CA ASP A 109 -4.69 -16.25 -8.30
C ASP A 109 -3.31 -16.36 -7.65
N GLY A 110 -3.23 -16.46 -6.33
CA GLY A 110 -1.95 -16.48 -5.63
C GLY A 110 -1.19 -15.16 -5.75
N ILE A 111 -1.86 -14.07 -6.16
CA ILE A 111 -1.22 -12.77 -6.34
C ILE A 111 -1.43 -11.91 -5.08
N TYR A 112 -0.35 -11.38 -4.53
CA TYR A 112 -0.37 -10.55 -3.33
C TYR A 112 0.77 -9.52 -3.35
N LEU A 113 0.71 -8.58 -2.40
CA LEU A 113 1.75 -7.57 -2.23
C LEU A 113 3.06 -8.21 -1.80
N THR A 114 4.11 -8.01 -2.59
CA THR A 114 5.45 -8.55 -2.32
C THR A 114 6.00 -8.12 -0.96
N ASN A 115 5.66 -6.91 -0.52
CA ASN A 115 6.08 -6.30 0.73
C ASN A 115 5.06 -6.45 1.87
N CYS A 116 4.04 -7.30 1.70
CA CYS A 116 2.90 -7.51 2.61
C CYS A 116 1.98 -6.29 2.75
N GLU A 117 2.52 -5.14 3.19
CA GLU A 117 1.85 -3.84 3.29
C GLU A 117 2.70 -2.78 2.58
N GLY A 118 2.09 -2.03 1.67
CA GLY A 118 2.70 -0.83 1.09
C GLY A 118 2.43 0.38 1.96
N VAL A 119 3.45 1.20 2.20
CA VAL A 119 3.32 2.44 2.97
C VAL A 119 3.67 3.59 2.04
N ILE A 120 2.71 4.49 1.84
CA ILE A 120 2.90 5.72 1.09
C ILE A 120 2.86 6.86 2.10
N ASP A 121 4.02 7.50 2.29
CA ASP A 121 4.20 8.61 3.21
C ASP A 121 3.59 9.91 2.63
N SER A 122 3.25 10.85 3.51
CA SER A 122 2.59 12.11 3.09
C SER A 122 3.47 13.03 2.25
N ASP A 123 4.79 12.87 2.33
CA ASP A 123 5.77 13.60 1.54
C ASP A 123 6.17 12.89 0.23
N TYR A 124 5.56 11.73 -0.06
CA TYR A 124 5.74 11.04 -1.33
C TYR A 124 4.85 11.64 -2.42
N VAL A 125 5.47 12.36 -3.36
CA VAL A 125 4.80 13.11 -4.44
C VAL A 125 5.08 12.55 -5.84
N GLU A 126 5.47 11.29 -5.91
CA GLU A 126 5.81 10.59 -7.15
C GLU A 126 4.70 9.59 -7.55
N PRO A 127 4.72 9.03 -8.78
CA PRO A 127 3.74 8.04 -9.22
C PRO A 127 3.67 6.80 -8.33
N VAL A 128 2.47 6.39 -7.93
CA VAL A 128 2.26 5.22 -7.08
C VAL A 128 2.34 3.92 -7.87
N PHE A 129 3.14 2.99 -7.36
CA PHE A 129 3.28 1.62 -7.86
C PHE A 129 2.82 0.60 -6.82
N VAL A 130 2.26 -0.51 -7.30
CA VAL A 130 1.89 -1.66 -6.49
C VAL A 130 2.88 -2.79 -6.78
N MET A 131 3.63 -3.20 -5.76
CA MET A 131 4.56 -4.32 -5.86
C MET A 131 3.83 -5.63 -5.70
N LEU A 132 3.70 -6.41 -6.76
CA LEU A 132 2.99 -7.68 -6.76
C LEU A 132 3.93 -8.86 -7.02
N THR A 133 3.60 -10.00 -6.44
CA THR A 133 4.18 -11.30 -6.74
C THR A 133 3.07 -12.34 -6.90
N SER A 134 3.38 -13.47 -7.52
CA SER A 134 2.49 -14.62 -7.64
C SER A 134 3.13 -15.88 -7.06
N ILE A 135 2.44 -16.56 -6.15
CA ILE A 135 2.80 -17.93 -5.71
C ILE A 135 2.11 -19.02 -6.52
N SER A 136 1.36 -18.65 -7.57
CA SER A 136 0.74 -19.64 -8.46
C SER A 136 1.77 -20.32 -9.34
N GLN A 137 1.66 -21.64 -9.49
CA GLN A 137 2.53 -22.41 -10.39
C GLN A 137 2.29 -22.10 -11.87
N ALA A 138 1.08 -21.67 -12.22
CA ALA A 138 0.74 -21.25 -13.58
C ALA A 138 0.92 -19.73 -13.73
N PRO A 139 1.38 -19.24 -14.90
CA PRO A 139 1.45 -17.80 -15.16
C PRO A 139 0.09 -17.13 -14.98
N LYS A 140 0.11 -15.95 -14.35
CA LYS A 140 -1.07 -15.12 -14.14
C LYS A 140 -0.99 -13.87 -14.99
N HIS A 141 -2.15 -13.29 -15.25
CA HIS A 141 -2.26 -12.11 -16.09
C HIS A 141 -2.87 -10.97 -15.27
N ILE A 142 -2.30 -9.78 -15.41
CA ILE A 142 -2.85 -8.55 -14.85
C ILE A 142 -3.16 -7.65 -16.04
N LYS A 143 -4.43 -7.29 -16.19
CA LYS A 143 -4.91 -6.44 -17.28
C LYS A 143 -4.99 -4.99 -16.84
N HIS A 144 -4.92 -4.09 -17.80
CA HIS A 144 -5.26 -2.69 -17.62
C HIS A 144 -6.66 -2.56 -17.00
N GLY A 145 -6.77 -1.71 -15.98
CA GLY A 145 -8.02 -1.50 -15.24
C GLY A 145 -8.35 -2.60 -14.24
N ASP A 146 -7.56 -3.67 -14.11
CA ASP A 146 -7.78 -4.65 -13.04
C ASP A 146 -7.54 -4.01 -11.68
N ARG A 147 -8.39 -4.36 -10.72
CA ARG A 147 -8.20 -4.00 -9.31
C ARG A 147 -7.09 -4.83 -8.69
N ILE A 148 -5.95 -4.21 -8.43
CA ILE A 148 -4.70 -4.90 -8.08
C ILE A 148 -4.35 -4.85 -6.60
N CYS A 149 -4.77 -3.80 -5.89
CA CYS A 149 -4.68 -3.73 -4.43
C CYS A 149 -5.89 -2.95 -3.89
N GLN A 150 -6.04 -2.97 -2.57
CA GLN A 150 -6.95 -2.09 -1.85
C GLN A 150 -6.12 -1.24 -0.89
N ALA A 151 -6.57 -0.03 -0.59
CA ALA A 151 -5.81 0.91 0.21
C ALA A 151 -6.69 1.64 1.22
N GLU A 152 -6.10 2.06 2.33
CA GLU A 152 -6.75 2.86 3.36
C GLU A 152 -5.90 4.08 3.75
N LEU A 153 -6.56 5.13 4.22
CA LEU A 153 -5.90 6.31 4.78
C LEU A 153 -5.81 6.15 6.30
N VAL A 154 -4.59 6.21 6.84
CA VAL A 154 -4.31 5.94 8.26
C VAL A 154 -3.69 7.16 8.94
N GLU A 155 -4.27 7.59 10.06
CA GLU A 155 -3.75 8.67 10.91
C GLU A 155 -2.46 8.21 11.60
N LYS A 156 -1.41 9.02 11.50
CA LYS A 156 -0.11 8.78 12.14
C LYS A 156 -0.17 9.20 13.61
N ILE A 157 0.32 8.32 14.48
CA ILE A 157 0.61 8.68 15.88
C ILE A 157 2.01 9.29 15.91
N TYR A 158 2.09 10.60 16.19
CA TYR A 158 3.35 11.30 16.40
C TYR A 158 3.97 10.89 17.74
N HIS A 159 5.27 10.58 17.71
CA HIS A 159 6.06 10.19 18.88
C HIS A 159 7.52 10.59 18.69
N GLU A 160 8.24 10.71 19.79
CA GLU A 160 9.67 10.98 19.82
C GLU A 160 10.42 9.74 20.28
N PHE A 161 11.67 9.58 19.84
CA PHE A 161 12.56 8.55 20.34
C PHE A 161 13.34 9.08 21.54
N GLU A 162 13.22 8.41 22.69
CA GLU A 162 14.00 8.71 23.90
C GLU A 162 14.88 7.50 24.24
N GLU A 163 16.20 7.70 24.25
CA GLU A 163 17.17 6.67 24.63
C GLU A 163 17.22 6.52 26.16
N ILE A 164 17.05 5.30 26.67
CA ILE A 164 17.13 4.98 28.10
C ILE A 164 18.47 4.32 28.45
N LYS A 165 19.01 4.61 29.64
CA LYS A 165 20.32 4.12 30.09
C LYS A 165 20.31 2.69 30.64
N GLU A 166 19.14 2.19 31.01
CA GLU A 166 18.95 0.86 31.60
C GLU A 166 17.86 0.09 30.84
N PRO A 167 17.98 -1.24 30.67
CA PRO A 167 16.93 -2.04 30.07
C PRO A 167 15.60 -1.96 30.84
N PRO A 168 14.44 -2.03 30.16
CA PRO A 168 13.14 -1.98 30.82
C PRO A 168 12.93 -3.21 31.73
N SER A 169 12.27 -3.00 32.87
CA SER A 169 11.81 -4.08 33.73
C SER A 169 10.55 -4.78 33.19
N GLN A 170 10.29 -5.99 33.66
CA GLN A 170 9.11 -6.77 33.28
C GLN A 170 7.82 -6.05 33.75
N LYS A 171 6.93 -5.76 32.80
CA LYS A 171 5.69 -4.99 33.05
C LYS A 171 4.48 -5.87 33.44
N THR A 172 4.51 -7.14 33.06
CA THR A 172 3.42 -8.11 33.22
C THR A 172 3.99 -9.49 33.58
N ASP A 173 3.17 -10.42 34.04
CA ASP A 173 3.53 -11.82 34.29
C ASP A 173 4.02 -12.61 33.05
N ARG A 174 3.79 -12.10 31.84
CA ARG A 174 4.31 -12.68 30.59
C ARG A 174 5.84 -12.79 30.58
N TYR A 175 6.34 -14.03 30.50
CA TYR A 175 7.73 -14.36 30.21
C TYR A 175 7.91 -14.87 28.76
N GLY A 176 8.94 -14.39 28.06
CA GLY A 176 9.32 -14.82 26.70
C GLY A 176 8.61 -14.10 25.53
N GLY A 177 9.14 -14.33 24.32
CA GLY A 177 8.59 -13.94 23.01
C GLY A 177 8.79 -15.07 22.00
N PHE A 178 8.37 -14.92 20.74
CA PHE A 178 8.51 -15.94 19.68
C PHE A 178 7.75 -17.27 19.94
N GLY A 179 6.44 -17.19 20.21
CA GLY A 179 5.62 -18.40 20.38
C GLY A 179 5.72 -19.03 21.77
N SER A 180 6.17 -18.29 22.78
CA SER A 180 6.29 -18.73 24.18
C SER A 180 4.95 -19.08 24.86
N THR A 181 3.81 -18.80 24.21
CA THR A 181 2.48 -19.29 24.63
C THR A 181 2.08 -20.62 23.97
N GLY A 182 2.89 -21.18 23.08
CA GLY A 182 2.81 -22.55 22.58
C GLY A 182 1.51 -23.00 21.91
N LYS A 183 1.34 -22.69 20.62
CA LYS A 183 0.94 -23.57 19.49
C LYS A 183 0.55 -22.71 18.30
#